data_AF-A0A7J9BEW8-F1
#
_entry.id   AF-A0A7J9BEW8-F1
#
_cell.length_a   1.000
_cell.length_b   1.000
_cell.length_c   1.000
_cell.angle_alpha   90.00
_cell.angle_beta   90.00
_cell.angle_gamma   90.00
#
_symmetry.space_group_name_H-M   'P 1'
#
loop_
_entity.id
_entity.type
_entity.pdbx_description
1 polymer ?
#
loop_
_entity_poly.entity_id
_entity_poly.type
_entity_poly.pdbx_seq_one_letter_code
_entity_poly.pdbx_strand_id
1 'polypeptide(L)'
;MKKALPANAKIAKDAKETVQECVSEFISFITSEASDKCQKEKRKTINGDDLLWAMATLGFEDYIDPLKIYLTKYREGDTKGSVKGGDTFAKKDVQPGPNAQVGCK
;
A
#
# COMPACT_ATOMS: atom_id res chain seq x y z
N MET A 1 8.47 -6.12 0.93
CA MET A 1 9.40 -6.77 -0.02
C MET A 1 10.24 -7.91 0.58
N LYS A 2 10.95 -7.78 1.71
CA LYS A 2 11.83 -8.86 2.22
C LYS A 2 11.17 -10.23 2.45
N LYS A 3 9.90 -10.27 2.88
CA LYS A 3 9.16 -11.52 3.10
C LYS A 3 8.95 -12.34 1.82
N ALA A 4 9.03 -11.71 0.65
CA ALA A 4 8.93 -12.37 -0.64
C ALA A 4 10.29 -12.86 -1.18
N LEU A 5 11.38 -12.69 -0.41
CA LEU A 5 12.73 -13.06 -0.79
C LEU A 5 13.30 -14.13 0.16
N PRO A 6 14.33 -14.89 -0.27
CA PRO A 6 15.08 -15.76 0.62
C PRO A 6 15.61 -15.02 1.86
N ALA A 7 15.73 -15.73 2.99
CA ALA A 7 16.04 -15.12 4.29
C ALA A 7 17.36 -14.31 4.30
N ASN A 8 18.34 -14.72 3.51
CA ASN A 8 19.65 -14.08 3.39
C ASN A 8 19.77 -13.08 2.21
N ALA A 9 18.68 -12.82 1.49
CA ALA A 9 18.70 -11.90 0.36
C ALA A 9 18.99 -10.46 0.80
N LYS A 10 19.89 -9.79 0.07
CA LYS A 10 20.18 -8.36 0.20
C LYS A 10 19.44 -7.60 -0.90
N ILE A 11 18.91 -6.44 -0.56
CA ILE A 11 18.24 -5.53 -1.50
C ILE A 11 19.04 -4.23 -1.50
N ALA A 12 19.48 -3.80 -2.68
CA ALA A 12 20.13 -2.51 -2.87
C ALA A 12 19.22 -1.37 -2.40
N LYS A 13 19.79 -0.25 -1.95
CA LYS A 13 19.02 0.91 -1.49
C LYS A 13 18.13 1.44 -2.61
N ASP A 14 18.72 1.68 -3.78
CA ASP A 14 18.05 2.24 -4.94
C ASP A 14 16.87 1.36 -5.40
N ALA A 15 17.06 0.02 -5.39
CA ALA A 15 15.97 -0.91 -5.69
C ALA A 15 14.79 -0.82 -4.71
N LYS A 16 15.03 -0.49 -3.44
CA LYS A 16 13.93 -0.25 -2.49
C LYS A 16 13.18 1.03 -2.82
N GLU A 17 13.90 2.10 -3.16
CA GLU A 17 13.35 3.41 -3.49
C GLU A 17 12.50 3.31 -4.77
N THR A 18 13.02 2.68 -5.82
CA THR A 18 12.27 2.42 -7.06
C THR A 18 10.98 1.65 -6.79
N VAL A 19 11.02 0.59 -5.96
CA VAL A 19 9.79 -0.17 -5.65
C VAL A 19 8.79 0.69 -4.85
N GLN A 20 9.24 1.62 -4.00
CA GLN A 20 8.32 2.55 -3.32
C GLN A 20 7.64 3.51 -4.29
N GLU A 21 8.38 4.02 -5.27
CA GLU A 21 7.83 4.84 -6.35
C GLU A 21 6.81 4.04 -7.17
N CYS A 22 7.16 2.82 -7.59
CA CYS A 22 6.25 1.93 -8.31
C CYS A 22 4.98 1.61 -7.51
N VAL A 23 5.07 1.44 -6.19
CA VAL A 23 3.88 1.20 -5.35
C VAL A 23 2.98 2.43 -5.29
N SER A 24 3.57 3.62 -5.27
CA SER A 24 2.80 4.88 -5.28
C SER A 24 2.07 5.06 -6.60
N GLU A 25 2.74 4.75 -7.71
CA GLU A 25 2.15 4.74 -9.04
C GLU A 25 1.07 3.66 -9.18
N PHE A 26 1.31 2.45 -8.65
CA PHE A 26 0.32 1.37 -8.64
C PHE A 26 -0.98 1.78 -7.94
N ILE A 27 -0.90 2.41 -6.75
CA ILE A 27 -2.09 2.91 -6.05
C ILE A 27 -2.83 3.92 -6.92
N SER A 28 -2.10 4.83 -7.56
CA SER A 28 -2.67 5.87 -8.41
C SER A 28 -3.35 5.27 -9.64
N PHE A 29 -2.69 4.31 -10.29
CA PHE A 29 -3.17 3.61 -11.48
C PHE A 29 -4.48 2.85 -11.22
N ILE A 30 -4.52 2.00 -10.18
CA ILE A 30 -5.74 1.26 -9.82
C ILE A 30 -6.88 2.23 -9.44
N THR A 31 -6.56 3.27 -8.67
CA THR A 31 -7.57 4.24 -8.20
C THR A 31 -8.14 5.05 -9.35
N SER A 32 -7.31 5.41 -10.34
CA SER A 32 -7.77 6.09 -11.55
C SER A 32 -8.77 5.25 -12.34
N GLU A 33 -8.47 3.96 -12.58
CA GLU A 33 -9.39 3.08 -13.31
C GLU A 33 -10.72 2.86 -12.55
N ALA A 34 -10.65 2.69 -11.22
CA ALA A 34 -11.83 2.61 -10.38
C ALA A 34 -12.66 3.91 -10.37
N SER A 35 -11.98 5.06 -10.35
CA SER A 35 -12.60 6.38 -10.45
C SER A 35 -13.34 6.54 -11.77
N ASP A 36 -12.72 6.16 -12.88
CA ASP A 36 -13.33 6.25 -14.21
C ASP A 36 -14.62 5.43 -14.30
N LYS A 37 -14.63 4.20 -13.76
CA LYS A 37 -15.86 3.41 -13.65
C LYS A 37 -16.91 4.09 -12.77
N CYS A 38 -16.53 4.53 -11.56
CA CYS A 38 -17.43 5.20 -10.63
C CYS A 38 -18.10 6.43 -11.29
N GLN A 39 -17.32 7.22 -12.02
CA GLN A 39 -17.80 8.41 -12.73
C GLN A 39 -18.72 8.04 -13.91
N LYS A 40 -18.39 7.00 -14.69
CA LYS A 40 -19.25 6.48 -15.77
C LYS A 40 -20.62 6.04 -15.23
N GLU A 41 -20.66 5.51 -14.01
CA GLU A 41 -21.89 5.14 -13.29
C GLU A 41 -22.57 6.33 -12.57
N LYS A 42 -22.12 7.56 -12.81
CA LYS A 42 -22.65 8.80 -12.20
C LYS A 42 -22.55 8.84 -10.68
N ARG A 43 -21.62 8.09 -10.09
CA ARG A 43 -21.32 8.11 -8.65
C ARG A 43 -20.13 9.04 -8.37
N LYS A 44 -20.14 9.65 -7.19
CA LYS A 44 -19.05 10.52 -6.70
C LYS A 44 -18.12 9.83 -5.69
N THR A 45 -18.51 8.65 -5.23
CA THR A 45 -17.81 7.89 -4.20
C THR A 45 -17.44 6.53 -4.75
N ILE A 46 -16.14 6.26 -4.81
CA ILE A 46 -15.57 4.97 -5.17
C ILE A 46 -15.86 4.00 -4.02
N ASN A 47 -16.30 2.78 -4.35
CA ASN A 47 -16.54 1.72 -3.36
C ASN A 47 -15.59 0.53 -3.59
N GLY A 48 -15.67 -0.49 -2.73
CA GLY A 48 -14.82 -1.69 -2.84
C GLY A 48 -15.07 -2.50 -4.11
N ASP A 49 -16.28 -2.48 -4.66
CA ASP A 49 -16.63 -3.22 -5.87
C ASP A 49 -16.04 -2.56 -7.14
N ASP A 50 -15.82 -1.24 -7.12
CA ASP A 50 -15.08 -0.52 -8.15
C ASP A 50 -13.61 -0.94 -8.19
N LEU A 51 -12.98 -1.07 -7.01
CA LEU A 51 -11.59 -1.53 -6.91
C LEU A 51 -11.44 -2.97 -7.39
N LEU A 52 -12.38 -3.86 -7.02
CA LEU A 52 -12.37 -5.24 -7.52
C LEU A 52 -12.50 -5.29 -9.05
N TRP A 53 -13.35 -4.43 -9.62
CA TRP A 53 -13.48 -4.35 -11.08
C TRP A 53 -12.22 -3.80 -11.75
N ALA A 54 -11.60 -2.77 -11.18
CA ALA A 54 -10.37 -2.19 -11.70
C ALA A 54 -9.23 -3.22 -11.69
N MET A 55 -9.06 -3.97 -10.60
CA MET A 55 -8.07 -5.06 -10.53
C MET A 55 -8.27 -6.10 -11.63
N ALA A 56 -9.51 -6.51 -11.90
CA ALA A 56 -9.80 -7.48 -12.96
C ALA A 56 -9.53 -6.88 -14.35
N THR A 57 -9.91 -5.63 -14.57
CA THR A 57 -9.74 -4.95 -15.87
C THR A 57 -8.28 -4.72 -16.22
N LEU A 58 -7.43 -4.49 -15.22
CA LEU A 58 -6.01 -4.20 -15.38
C LEU A 58 -5.12 -5.45 -15.35
N GLY A 59 -5.70 -6.66 -15.25
CA GLY A 59 -4.96 -7.92 -15.29
C GLY A 59 -4.35 -8.36 -13.95
N PHE A 60 -4.95 -7.95 -12.84
CA PHE A 60 -4.57 -8.34 -11.47
C PHE A 60 -5.58 -9.34 -10.87
N GLU A 61 -6.05 -10.31 -11.65
CA GLU A 61 -7.12 -11.25 -11.28
C GLU A 61 -6.76 -12.10 -10.06
N ASP A 62 -5.49 -12.43 -9.88
CA ASP A 62 -4.99 -13.20 -8.72
C ASP A 62 -5.24 -12.48 -7.37
N TYR A 63 -5.48 -11.17 -7.39
CA TYR A 63 -5.79 -10.38 -6.19
C TYR A 63 -7.28 -10.38 -5.85
N ILE A 64 -8.17 -10.77 -6.77
CA ILE A 64 -9.62 -10.61 -6.63
C ILE A 64 -10.18 -11.42 -5.47
N ASP A 65 -9.85 -12.71 -5.38
CA ASP A 65 -10.40 -13.58 -4.35
C ASP A 65 -9.92 -13.18 -2.94
N PRO A 66 -8.62 -12.93 -2.71
CA PRO A 66 -8.14 -12.37 -1.45
C PRO A 66 -8.84 -11.04 -1.07
N LEU A 67 -9.03 -10.13 -2.03
CA LEU A 67 -9.65 -8.83 -1.78
C LEU A 67 -11.15 -8.95 -1.48
N LYS A 68 -11.88 -9.88 -2.12
CA LYS A 68 -13.28 -10.16 -1.77
C LYS A 68 -13.42 -10.67 -0.33
N ILE A 69 -12.55 -11.59 0.09
CA ILE A 69 -12.54 -12.10 1.47
C ILE A 69 -12.28 -10.94 2.44
N TYR A 70 -11.31 -10.08 2.12
CA TYR A 70 -11.01 -8.90 2.93
C TYR A 70 -12.21 -7.95 3.02
N LEU A 71 -12.84 -7.62 1.90
CA LEU A 71 -13.98 -6.71 1.83
C LEU A 71 -15.18 -7.21 2.63
N THR A 72 -15.47 -8.51 2.56
CA THR A 72 -16.52 -9.14 3.39
C THR A 72 -16.23 -8.99 4.88
N LYS A 73 -15.01 -9.35 5.31
CA LYS A 73 -14.60 -9.23 6.71
C LYS A 73 -14.62 -7.78 7.21
N TYR A 74 -14.22 -6.83 6.34
CA TYR A 74 -14.26 -5.41 6.66
C TYR A 74 -15.70 -4.93 6.92
N ARG A 75 -16.66 -5.32 6.06
CA ARG A 75 -18.09 -5.00 6.22
C ARG A 75 -18.70 -5.63 7.48
N GLU A 76 -18.32 -6.86 7.80
CA GLU A 76 -18.74 -7.54 9.04
C GLU A 76 -18.19 -6.86 10.31
N GLY A 77 -16.93 -6.41 10.25
CA GLY A 77 -16.26 -5.70 11.33
C GLY A 77 -16.83 -4.31 11.61
N ASP A 78 -17.25 -3.58 10.57
CA ASP A 78 -17.87 -2.25 10.72
C ASP A 78 -19.23 -2.30 11.43
N THR A 79 -19.89 -3.46 11.43
CA THR A 79 -21.16 -3.68 12.14
C THR A 79 -20.95 -3.81 13.66
N LYS A 80 -19.71 -4.01 14.12
CA LYS A 80 -19.31 -4.07 15.54
C LYS A 80 -18.31 -2.95 15.83
N GLY A 81 -18.83 -1.74 15.99
CA GLY A 81 -18.16 -0.48 16.32
C GLY A 81 -16.66 -0.52 16.66
N SER A 82 -15.87 0.24 15.88
CA SER A 82 -14.57 0.83 16.22
C SER A 82 -13.53 -0.12 16.82
N VAL A 83 -12.66 -0.68 15.98
CA VAL A 83 -11.31 -1.08 16.41
C VAL A 83 -10.29 -0.23 15.67
N LYS A 84 -9.62 0.64 16.44
CA LYS A 84 -8.37 1.33 16.09
C LYS A 84 -7.45 0.42 15.26
N GLY A 85 -7.39 0.66 13.95
CA GLY A 85 -6.29 0.21 13.08
C GLY A 85 -5.25 1.32 12.97
N GLY A 86 -4.69 1.72 14.12
CA GLY A 86 -3.54 2.59 14.14
C GLY A 86 -2.29 1.77 13.86
N ASP A 87 -1.86 1.70 12.61
CA ASP A 87 -0.44 1.50 12.32
C ASP A 87 0.23 2.86 12.32
N THR A 88 0.62 3.24 13.53
CA THR A 88 1.76 4.12 13.82
C THR A 88 2.79 4.03 12.71
N PHE A 89 3.01 5.15 12.02
CA PHE A 89 4.27 5.44 11.34
C PHE A 89 5.35 5.45 12.43
N ALA A 90 5.83 4.27 12.80
CA ALA A 90 6.85 4.08 13.80
C ALA A 90 8.18 4.57 13.20
N LYS A 91 8.43 5.86 13.39
CA LYS A 91 9.80 6.37 13.48
C LYS A 91 10.53 5.48 14.49
N LYS A 92 11.52 4.73 14.02
CA LYS A 92 12.57 4.18 14.86
C LYS A 92 13.91 4.60 14.24
N ASP A 93 14.42 5.71 14.77
CA ASP A 93 15.83 6.08 14.83
C ASP A 93 16.66 4.86 15.32
N VAL A 94 17.98 4.70 15.11
CA VAL A 94 19.09 5.57 14.78
C VAL A 94 20.29 4.64 14.47
N GLN A 95 21.30 5.08 13.71
CA GLN A 95 22.66 4.76 14.15
C GLN A 95 23.62 5.93 13.81
N PRO A 96 24.39 6.44 14.79
CA PRO A 96 25.29 7.57 14.61
C PRO A 96 26.60 7.10 13.97
N GLY A 97 27.07 7.81 12.94
CA GLY A 97 28.43 7.68 12.44
C GLY A 97 29.40 8.45 13.35
N PRO A 98 30.57 7.89 13.71
CA PRO A 98 31.58 8.63 14.43
C PRO A 98 32.41 9.50 13.47
N ASN A 99 32.93 10.60 14.01
CA ASN A 99 34.01 11.45 13.52
C ASN A 99 33.64 12.66 12.65
N ALA A 100 33.50 13.80 13.32
CA ALA A 100 34.13 15.05 12.89
C ALA A 100 34.52 15.87 14.14
N GLN A 101 35.80 15.80 14.52
CA GLN A 101 36.42 16.81 15.39
C GLN A 101 36.72 18.05 14.54
N VAL A 102 36.09 19.18 14.84
CA VAL A 102 36.65 20.55 14.77
C VAL A 102 35.73 21.37 15.69
N GLY A 103 36.12 21.85 16.87
CA GLY A 103 37.30 22.64 17.17
C GLY A 103 36.88 24.11 17.25
N CYS A 104 36.27 24.52 18.37
CA CYS A 104 35.88 25.90 18.65
C CYS A 104 37.05 26.61 19.36
N LYS A 105 37.71 27.54 18.66
CA LYS A 105 38.31 28.77 19.18
C LYS A 105 38.27 29.82 18.09
#